data_AF-A0A1N6L3I1-F1
#
_entry.id   AF-A0A1N6L3I1-F1
#
_cell.length_a   1.000
_cell.length_b   1.000
_cell.length_c   1.000
_cell.angle_alpha   90.00
_cell.angle_beta   90.00
_cell.angle_gamma   90.00
#
_symmetry.space_group_name_H-M   'P 1'
#
loop_
_entity.id
_entity.type
_entity.pdbx_description
1 polymer ?
#
loop_
_entity_poly.entity_id
_entity_poly.type
_entity_poly.pdbx_seq_one_letter_code
_entity_poly.pdbx_strand_id
1 'polypeptide(L)'
;MLVSLNLRCVEERLQDHARLAFQDGDAHAFVFKASCERLQLVVDNFRPLKERGIYEQSLLAAFTSCRVNHHEWSDGWMDWLFGEADPIRLRQAGEPLPGPGPFHLYRGIAGTGRARRLRGYSWTRSLEVACWFATRLDLPSPAVLTAEVSEGAVLAYHDVRSEQEFICKPRQATRMTLSADESIGRARVHAERLRIQRESRLAELIARAERPAETP
;
A
#
# COMPACT_ATOMS: atom_id res chain seq x y z
N MET A 1 22.11 6.80 24.19
CA MET A 1 21.40 5.58 24.62
C MET A 1 21.25 4.68 23.41
N LEU A 2 21.58 3.39 23.53
CA LEU A 2 21.26 2.41 22.49
C LEU A 2 19.74 2.31 22.40
N VAL A 3 19.16 2.77 21.30
CA VAL A 3 17.72 2.59 21.04
C VAL A 3 17.48 1.09 20.86
N SER A 4 16.68 0.51 21.75
CA SER A 4 16.32 -0.91 21.65
C SER A 4 15.25 -1.09 20.58
N LEU A 5 15.62 -1.74 19.47
CA LEU A 5 14.68 -2.12 18.41
C LEU A 5 14.16 -3.54 18.67
N ASN A 6 12.84 -3.70 18.57
CA ASN A 6 12.19 -5.01 18.58
C ASN A 6 12.17 -5.58 17.15
N LEU A 7 13.00 -6.58 16.90
CA LEU A 7 13.17 -7.19 15.58
C LEU A 7 12.61 -8.62 15.49
N ARG A 8 11.61 -8.97 16.32
CA ARG A 8 11.04 -10.34 16.30
C ARG A 8 10.47 -10.77 14.94
N CYS A 9 10.02 -9.79 14.14
CA CYS A 9 9.46 -9.99 12.79
C CYS A 9 10.54 -10.00 11.69
N VAL A 10 11.82 -9.95 12.06
CA VAL A 10 12.96 -9.93 11.14
C VAL A 10 13.81 -11.18 11.38
N GLU A 11 14.07 -11.92 10.31
CA GLU A 11 14.97 -13.08 10.36
C GLU A 11 16.32 -12.70 10.99
N GLU A 12 16.84 -13.56 11.87
CA GLU A 12 18.04 -13.28 12.67
C GLU A 12 19.22 -12.78 11.81
N ARG A 13 19.50 -13.44 10.68
CA ARG A 13 20.55 -13.06 9.71
C ARG A 13 20.38 -11.68 9.07
N LEU A 14 19.21 -11.06 9.18
CA LEU A 14 18.90 -9.74 8.62
C LEU A 14 18.82 -8.65 9.70
N GLN A 15 18.92 -9.00 10.98
CA GLN A 15 18.74 -8.05 12.06
C GLN A 15 19.80 -6.95 12.07
N ASP A 16 21.07 -7.27 11.82
CA ASP A 16 22.13 -6.26 11.74
C ASP A 16 21.90 -5.29 10.58
N HIS A 17 21.45 -5.78 9.43
CA HIS A 17 21.07 -4.93 8.31
C HIS A 17 19.84 -4.05 8.63
N ALA A 18 18.88 -4.55 9.42
CA ALA A 18 17.77 -3.73 9.88
C ALA A 18 18.25 -2.62 10.83
N ARG A 19 19.19 -2.92 11.75
CA ARG A 19 19.77 -1.93 12.65
C ARG A 19 20.50 -0.84 11.88
N LEU A 20 21.31 -1.21 10.90
CA LEU A 20 22.00 -0.27 10.02
C LEU A 20 21.01 0.62 9.26
N ALA A 21 19.98 0.04 8.63
CA ALA A 21 18.96 0.82 7.94
C ALA A 21 18.24 1.82 8.88
N PHE A 22 17.91 1.41 10.11
CA PHE A 22 17.35 2.31 11.11
C PHE A 22 18.32 3.44 11.49
N GLN A 23 19.60 3.12 11.70
CA GLN A 23 20.64 4.09 12.04
C GLN A 23 20.82 5.12 10.91
N ASP A 24 20.81 4.67 9.66
CA ASP A 24 20.92 5.51 8.47
C ASP A 24 19.66 6.34 8.22
N GLY A 25 18.53 5.95 8.82
CA GLY A 25 17.24 6.58 8.61
C GLY A 25 16.56 6.12 7.30
N ASP A 26 16.96 4.97 6.78
CA ASP A 26 16.36 4.36 5.60
C ASP A 26 15.13 3.54 6.01
N ALA A 27 13.97 4.18 6.00
CA ALA A 27 12.68 3.59 6.33
C ALA A 27 12.34 2.38 5.44
N HIS A 28 12.64 2.45 4.14
CA HIS A 28 12.34 1.37 3.20
C HIS A 28 13.25 0.18 3.46
N ALA A 29 14.57 0.38 3.54
CA ALA A 29 15.48 -0.72 3.81
C ALA A 29 15.18 -1.38 5.16
N PHE A 30 14.76 -0.61 6.17
CA PHE A 30 14.34 -1.12 7.47
C PHE A 30 13.09 -2.02 7.35
N VAL A 31 12.00 -1.49 6.79
CA VAL A 31 10.71 -2.20 6.70
C VAL A 31 10.81 -3.45 5.83
N PHE A 32 11.57 -3.41 4.75
CA PHE A 32 11.70 -4.54 3.82
C PHE A 32 12.56 -5.69 4.36
N LYS A 33 13.15 -5.57 5.56
CA LYS A 33 13.75 -6.73 6.26
C LYS A 33 12.70 -7.66 6.87
N ALA A 34 11.48 -7.17 7.12
CA ALA A 34 10.36 -8.03 7.47
C ALA A 34 9.71 -8.60 6.20
N SER A 35 9.46 -9.91 6.20
CA SER A 35 8.91 -10.64 5.05
C SER A 35 7.41 -10.32 4.85
N CYS A 36 6.56 -10.71 5.80
CA CYS A 36 5.10 -10.50 5.77
C CYS A 36 4.58 -9.62 6.93
N GLU A 37 5.32 -9.48 8.02
CA GLU A 37 4.88 -8.79 9.24
C GLU A 37 5.33 -7.32 9.30
N ARG A 38 5.36 -6.64 8.15
CA ARG A 38 5.91 -5.28 8.02
C ARG A 38 5.21 -4.25 8.89
N LEU A 39 3.89 -4.30 8.98
CA LEU A 39 3.15 -3.42 9.90
C LEU A 39 3.42 -3.75 11.36
N GLN A 40 3.61 -5.03 11.70
CA GLN A 40 3.96 -5.42 13.06
C GLN A 40 5.32 -4.84 13.46
N LEU A 41 6.30 -4.87 12.54
CA LEU A 41 7.61 -4.24 12.75
C LEU A 41 7.47 -2.73 13.03
N VAL A 42 6.58 -2.03 12.31
CA VAL A 42 6.31 -0.60 12.54
C VAL A 42 5.66 -0.38 13.91
N VAL A 43 4.69 -1.21 14.29
CA VAL A 43 4.03 -1.12 15.61
C VAL A 43 5.01 -1.37 16.74
N ASP A 44 5.79 -2.44 16.64
CA ASP A 44 6.74 -2.85 17.68
C ASP A 44 7.85 -1.80 17.90
N ASN A 45 8.12 -0.97 16.89
CA ASN A 45 9.16 0.06 16.92
C ASN A 45 8.58 1.48 16.79
N PHE A 46 7.29 1.67 17.10
CA PHE A 46 6.60 2.95 16.93
C PHE A 46 7.38 4.15 17.52
N ARG A 47 7.82 4.04 18.79
CA ARG A 47 8.56 5.11 19.46
C ARG A 47 9.94 5.36 18.83
N PRO A 48 10.82 4.33 18.69
CA PRO A 48 12.08 4.48 17.96
C PRO A 48 11.94 5.15 16.59
N LEU A 49 10.92 4.76 15.80
CA LEU A 49 10.71 5.30 14.47
C LEU A 49 10.30 6.78 14.51
N LYS A 50 9.46 7.19 15.48
CA LYS A 50 9.10 8.61 15.65
C LYS A 50 10.28 9.45 16.12
N GLU A 51 11.04 8.96 17.10
CA GLU A 51 12.26 9.63 17.60
C GLU A 51 13.31 9.79 16.50
N ARG A 52 13.47 8.78 15.64
CA ARG A 52 14.38 8.83 14.49
C ARG A 52 13.84 9.65 13.31
N GLY A 53 12.56 10.00 13.34
CA GLY A 53 11.89 10.80 12.32
C GLY A 53 11.60 10.04 11.02
N ILE A 54 11.47 8.72 11.07
CA ILE A 54 11.23 7.87 9.89
C ILE A 54 9.92 7.08 9.95
N TYR A 55 9.05 7.43 10.92
CA TYR A 55 7.79 6.73 11.17
C TYR A 55 6.84 6.76 9.97
N GLU A 56 6.59 7.93 9.40
CA GLU A 56 5.59 8.08 8.33
C GLU A 56 5.99 7.35 7.05
N GLN A 57 7.27 7.41 6.68
CA GLN A 57 7.83 6.64 5.56
C GLN A 57 7.74 5.14 5.84
N SER A 58 8.05 4.71 7.06
CA SER A 58 7.98 3.29 7.45
C SER A 58 6.54 2.77 7.43
N LEU A 59 5.59 3.56 7.96
CA LEU A 59 4.17 3.25 7.96
C LEU A 59 3.64 3.12 6.53
N LEU A 60 3.93 4.10 5.67
CA LEU A 60 3.48 4.07 4.28
C LEU A 60 4.06 2.87 3.54
N ALA A 61 5.37 2.64 3.65
CA ALA A 61 6.04 1.50 3.02
C ALA A 61 5.49 0.15 3.51
N ALA A 62 5.25 0.00 4.82
CA ALA A 62 4.67 -1.21 5.38
C ALA A 62 3.23 -1.42 4.91
N PHE A 63 2.43 -0.35 4.84
CA PHE A 63 1.04 -0.41 4.45
C PHE A 63 0.88 -0.74 2.96
N THR A 64 1.58 -0.07 2.06
CA THR A 64 1.39 -0.24 0.60
C THR A 64 2.06 -1.51 0.08
N SER A 65 3.11 -2.00 0.73
CA SER A 65 3.86 -3.17 0.28
C SER A 65 3.21 -4.53 0.60
N CYS A 66 2.08 -4.54 1.32
CA CYS A 66 1.33 -5.77 1.58
C CYS A 66 0.76 -6.36 0.27
N ARG A 67 0.97 -7.67 0.07
CA ARG A 67 0.60 -8.36 -1.18
C ARG A 67 -0.85 -8.80 -1.24
N VAL A 68 -1.43 -9.22 -0.11
CA VAL A 68 -2.78 -9.81 -0.08
C VAL A 68 -3.80 -8.82 0.45
N ASN A 69 -3.73 -8.51 1.75
CA ASN A 69 -4.51 -7.49 2.43
C ASN A 69 -4.00 -7.38 3.88
N HIS A 70 -4.52 -6.41 4.63
CA HIS A 70 -4.21 -6.26 6.05
C HIS A 70 -5.25 -6.93 6.96
N HIS A 71 -5.95 -8.01 6.53
CA HIS A 71 -7.18 -8.52 7.17
C HIS A 71 -7.11 -8.76 8.69
N GLU A 72 -5.94 -9.13 9.20
CA GLU A 72 -5.64 -9.38 10.61
C GLU A 72 -5.67 -8.11 11.47
N TRP A 73 -5.46 -6.93 10.86
CA TRP A 73 -5.43 -5.65 11.55
C TRP A 73 -6.83 -5.06 11.68
N SER A 74 -7.28 -4.83 12.90
CA SER A 74 -8.56 -4.16 13.15
C SER A 74 -8.56 -2.70 12.65
N ASP A 75 -9.74 -2.19 12.31
CA ASP A 75 -9.91 -0.77 11.96
C ASP A 75 -9.38 0.16 13.06
N GLY A 76 -9.58 -0.17 14.34
CA GLY A 76 -9.07 0.65 15.45
C GLY A 76 -7.54 0.75 15.51
N TRP A 77 -6.84 -0.34 15.17
CA TRP A 77 -5.37 -0.31 15.07
C TRP A 77 -4.89 0.51 13.88
N MET A 78 -5.58 0.42 12.74
CA MET A 78 -5.28 1.24 11.57
C MET A 78 -5.53 2.73 11.85
N ASP A 79 -6.63 3.03 12.53
CA ASP A 79 -7.00 4.38 12.94
C ASP A 79 -5.97 4.97 13.90
N TRP A 80 -5.47 4.16 14.84
CA TRP A 80 -4.39 4.57 15.73
C TRP A 80 -3.09 4.84 14.97
N LEU A 81 -2.65 3.91 14.10
CA LEU A 81 -1.43 4.08 13.31
C LEU A 81 -1.44 5.35 12.45
N PHE A 82 -2.50 5.55 11.65
CA PHE A 82 -2.61 6.74 10.82
C PHE A 82 -2.92 8.01 11.62
N GLY A 83 -3.56 7.88 12.79
CA GLY A 83 -3.84 9.00 13.69
C GLY A 83 -2.61 9.53 14.42
N GLU A 84 -1.60 8.68 14.64
CA GLU A 84 -0.33 9.05 15.25
C GLU A 84 0.69 9.64 14.26
N ALA A 85 0.44 9.51 12.96
CA ALA A 85 1.31 10.04 11.92
C ALA A 85 1.19 11.57 11.83
N ASP A 86 2.31 12.25 11.60
CA ASP A 86 2.26 13.64 11.19
C ASP A 86 1.67 13.71 9.75
N PRO A 87 0.55 14.41 9.53
CA PRO A 87 -0.14 14.41 8.24
C PRO A 87 0.70 15.06 7.12
N ILE A 88 1.55 16.04 7.43
CA ILE A 88 2.42 16.69 6.46
C ILE A 88 3.55 15.74 6.07
N ARG A 89 4.19 15.10 7.06
CA ARG A 89 5.28 14.16 6.79
C ARG A 89 4.79 12.90 6.08
N LEU A 90 3.60 12.42 6.42
CA LEU A 90 2.97 11.28 5.74
C LEU A 90 2.62 11.62 4.29
N ARG A 91 2.13 12.84 4.04
CA ARG A 91 1.94 13.33 2.68
C ARG A 91 3.24 13.34 1.88
N GLN A 92 4.31 13.88 2.48
CA GLN A 92 5.64 13.97 1.87
C GLN A 92 6.32 12.61 1.67
N ALA A 93 5.94 11.59 2.45
CA ALA A 93 6.43 10.23 2.27
C ALA A 93 5.86 9.55 1.01
N GLY A 94 4.71 10.03 0.53
CA GLY A 94 4.10 9.57 -0.73
C GLY A 94 4.62 10.32 -1.96
N GLU A 95 4.08 9.93 -3.10
CA GLU A 95 4.31 10.63 -4.37
C GLU A 95 3.46 11.92 -4.46
N PRO A 96 3.85 12.88 -5.31
CA PRO A 96 3.01 14.03 -5.60
C PRO A 96 1.63 13.62 -6.09
N LEU A 97 0.60 14.36 -5.67
CA LEU A 97 -0.76 14.13 -6.14
C LEU A 97 -0.86 14.31 -7.66
N PRO A 98 -1.70 13.52 -8.36
CA PRO A 98 -1.83 13.56 -9.83
C PRO A 98 -2.68 14.75 -10.33
N GLY A 99 -2.64 15.90 -9.65
CA GLY A 99 -3.41 17.10 -9.94
C GLY A 99 -4.19 17.64 -8.73
N PRO A 100 -4.89 18.77 -8.90
CA PRO A 100 -5.74 19.35 -7.86
C PRO A 100 -6.97 18.47 -7.58
N GLY A 101 -7.42 18.45 -6.33
CA GLY A 101 -8.67 17.81 -5.94
C GLY A 101 -9.93 18.64 -6.28
N PRO A 102 -11.14 18.13 -5.97
CA PRO A 102 -11.40 16.86 -5.31
C PRO A 102 -11.15 15.64 -6.22
N PHE A 103 -10.86 14.50 -5.61
CA PHE A 103 -10.63 13.24 -6.29
C PHE A 103 -11.85 12.35 -6.21
N HIS A 104 -12.28 11.85 -7.37
CA HIS A 104 -13.27 10.77 -7.44
C HIS A 104 -12.55 9.43 -7.35
N LEU A 105 -12.79 8.68 -6.28
CA LEU A 105 -12.04 7.48 -5.93
C LEU A 105 -12.96 6.27 -5.80
N TYR A 106 -12.37 5.10 -6.02
CA TYR A 106 -13.02 3.80 -5.97
C TYR A 106 -12.30 2.85 -5.02
N ARG A 107 -13.02 1.88 -4.46
CA ARG A 107 -12.45 0.82 -3.64
C ARG A 107 -13.13 -0.51 -3.91
N GLY A 108 -12.35 -1.51 -4.30
CA GLY A 108 -12.79 -2.89 -4.40
C GLY A 108 -12.87 -3.55 -3.03
N ILE A 109 -13.98 -4.20 -2.75
CA ILE A 109 -14.19 -4.99 -1.53
C ILE A 109 -14.84 -6.33 -1.85
N ALA A 110 -14.54 -7.34 -1.06
CA ALA A 110 -15.20 -8.64 -1.11
C ALA A 110 -15.08 -9.34 0.25
N GLY A 111 -15.84 -10.41 0.43
CA GLY A 111 -15.94 -11.16 1.68
C GLY A 111 -17.10 -10.71 2.57
N THR A 112 -17.20 -11.34 3.74
CA THR A 112 -18.25 -11.10 4.74
C THR A 112 -17.65 -10.60 6.06
N GLY A 113 -18.48 -9.98 6.91
CA GLY A 113 -18.07 -9.49 8.22
C GLY A 113 -16.88 -8.52 8.16
N ARG A 114 -15.91 -8.72 9.06
CA ARG A 114 -14.71 -7.85 9.18
C ARG A 114 -13.80 -7.91 7.96
N ALA A 115 -13.77 -9.03 7.24
CA ALA A 115 -12.94 -9.19 6.04
C ALA A 115 -13.35 -8.23 4.91
N ARG A 116 -14.62 -7.79 4.89
CA ARG A 116 -15.17 -6.90 3.87
C ARG A 116 -14.60 -5.47 3.90
N ARG A 117 -14.05 -5.02 5.03
CA ARG A 117 -13.30 -3.75 5.18
C ARG A 117 -13.95 -2.52 4.50
N LEU A 118 -15.19 -2.24 4.88
CA LEU A 118 -15.96 -1.11 4.35
C LEU A 118 -15.29 0.26 4.60
N ARG A 119 -14.43 0.36 5.61
CA ARG A 119 -13.81 1.61 6.08
C ARG A 119 -12.28 1.65 5.91
N GLY A 120 -11.72 0.85 5.00
CA GLY A 120 -10.26 0.79 4.84
C GLY A 120 -9.67 2.02 4.13
N TYR A 121 -8.34 2.16 4.26
CA TYR A 121 -7.59 3.34 3.83
C TYR A 121 -7.15 3.38 2.35
N SER A 122 -7.08 2.23 1.68
CA SER A 122 -6.59 2.14 0.29
C SER A 122 -7.72 2.35 -0.72
N TRP A 123 -7.62 3.42 -1.50
CA TRP A 123 -8.55 3.80 -2.57
C TRP A 123 -7.78 4.00 -3.87
N THR A 124 -8.46 3.92 -5.02
CA THR A 124 -7.83 4.10 -6.34
C THR A 124 -8.64 5.06 -7.20
N ARG A 125 -7.98 5.82 -8.08
CA ARG A 125 -8.69 6.60 -9.12
C ARG A 125 -9.19 5.74 -10.29
N SER A 126 -8.74 4.49 -10.38
CA SER A 126 -9.11 3.57 -11.45
C SER A 126 -10.25 2.64 -11.05
N LEU A 127 -11.39 2.75 -11.74
CA LEU A 127 -12.51 1.84 -11.56
C LEU A 127 -12.14 0.39 -11.93
N GLU A 128 -11.26 0.20 -12.92
CA GLU A 128 -10.78 -1.13 -13.34
C GLU A 128 -9.98 -1.82 -12.23
N VAL A 129 -9.10 -1.06 -11.56
CA VAL A 129 -8.32 -1.52 -10.41
C VAL A 129 -9.27 -1.89 -9.26
N ALA A 130 -10.25 -1.04 -8.95
CA ALA A 130 -11.23 -1.34 -7.91
C ALA A 130 -12.05 -2.61 -8.21
N CYS A 131 -12.50 -2.78 -9.45
CA CYS A 131 -13.19 -4.00 -9.86
C CYS A 131 -12.29 -5.24 -9.71
N TRP A 132 -11.02 -5.14 -10.11
CA TRP A 132 -10.05 -6.22 -9.95
C TRP A 132 -9.86 -6.60 -8.47
N PHE A 133 -9.69 -5.63 -7.57
CA PHE A 133 -9.62 -5.91 -6.13
C PHE A 133 -10.89 -6.56 -5.57
N ALA A 134 -12.07 -6.20 -6.08
CA ALA A 134 -13.32 -6.81 -5.68
C ALA A 134 -13.45 -8.28 -6.14
N THR A 135 -12.85 -8.67 -7.26
CA THR A 135 -13.07 -10.01 -7.85
C THR A 135 -11.86 -10.94 -7.77
N ARG A 136 -10.63 -10.45 -7.54
CA ARG A 136 -9.38 -11.23 -7.72
C ARG A 136 -9.20 -12.42 -6.78
N LEU A 137 -9.89 -12.46 -5.64
CA LEU A 137 -9.76 -13.51 -4.61
C LEU A 137 -10.95 -14.48 -4.59
N ASP A 138 -11.89 -14.37 -5.53
CA ASP A 138 -13.11 -15.19 -5.59
C ASP A 138 -13.85 -15.28 -4.25
N LEU A 139 -13.96 -14.13 -3.57
CA LEU A 139 -14.63 -14.02 -2.27
C LEU A 139 -16.11 -13.65 -2.46
N PRO A 140 -17.00 -14.07 -1.54
CA PRO A 140 -18.42 -13.77 -1.63
C PRO A 140 -18.69 -12.26 -1.55
N SER A 141 -19.82 -11.81 -2.12
CA SER A 141 -20.28 -10.41 -2.05
C SER A 141 -19.30 -9.36 -2.58
N PRO A 142 -18.72 -9.53 -3.80
CA PRO A 142 -17.89 -8.49 -4.40
C PRO A 142 -18.69 -7.19 -4.58
N ALA A 143 -18.05 -6.06 -4.31
CA ALA A 143 -18.63 -4.75 -4.51
C ALA A 143 -17.55 -3.70 -4.75
N VAL A 144 -17.94 -2.62 -5.43
CA VAL A 144 -17.12 -1.41 -5.57
C VAL A 144 -17.79 -0.29 -4.79
N LEU A 145 -17.01 0.39 -3.98
CA LEU A 145 -17.40 1.64 -3.34
C LEU A 145 -16.84 2.82 -4.14
N THR A 146 -17.53 3.95 -4.11
CA THR A 146 -17.06 5.23 -4.64
C THR A 146 -17.18 6.34 -3.59
N ALA A 147 -16.26 7.30 -3.63
CA ALA A 147 -16.23 8.46 -2.76
C ALA A 147 -15.59 9.67 -3.45
N GLU A 148 -16.02 10.87 -3.07
CA GLU A 148 -15.29 12.11 -3.38
C GLU A 148 -14.42 12.51 -2.19
N VAL A 149 -13.15 12.82 -2.45
CA VAL A 149 -12.15 13.10 -1.42
C VAL A 149 -11.45 14.40 -1.73
N SER A 150 -11.51 15.36 -0.80
CA SER A 150 -10.76 16.61 -0.93
C SER A 150 -9.26 16.36 -0.78
N GLU A 151 -8.46 17.26 -1.34
CA GLU A 151 -7.00 17.15 -1.31
C GLU A 151 -6.42 16.99 0.10
N GLY A 152 -6.89 17.81 1.03
CA GLY A 152 -6.45 17.79 2.44
C GLY A 152 -6.90 16.55 3.23
N ALA A 153 -7.82 15.75 2.69
CA ALA A 153 -8.25 14.49 3.32
C ALA A 153 -7.42 13.28 2.85
N VAL A 154 -6.57 13.45 1.84
CA VAL A 154 -5.64 12.41 1.41
C VAL A 154 -4.43 12.43 2.36
N LEU A 155 -4.01 11.26 2.83
CA LEU A 155 -2.87 11.10 3.72
C LEU A 155 -1.58 10.90 2.94
N ALA A 156 -1.63 10.09 1.88
CA ALA A 156 -0.53 9.85 0.97
C ALA A 156 -1.06 9.40 -0.40
N TYR A 157 -0.24 9.57 -1.44
CA TYR A 157 -0.47 9.01 -2.77
C TYR A 157 0.67 8.05 -3.12
N HIS A 158 0.36 6.95 -3.79
CA HIS A 158 1.30 5.90 -4.14
C HIS A 158 0.92 5.28 -5.48
N ASP A 159 1.85 5.25 -6.43
CA ASP A 159 1.62 4.74 -7.78
C ASP A 159 2.75 3.86 -8.32
N VAL A 160 3.63 3.38 -7.43
CA VAL A 160 4.71 2.44 -7.78
C VAL A 160 4.20 1.17 -8.49
N ARG A 161 2.94 0.78 -8.26
CA ARG A 161 2.28 -0.37 -8.91
C ARG A 161 1.33 0.00 -10.05
N SER A 162 1.32 1.27 -10.49
CA SER A 162 0.35 1.77 -11.48
C SER A 162 -1.11 1.57 -11.06
N GLU A 163 -1.37 1.62 -9.75
CA GLU A 163 -2.68 1.41 -9.12
C GLU A 163 -3.39 2.74 -8.81
N GLN A 164 -2.71 3.88 -8.97
CA GLN A 164 -3.15 5.22 -8.57
C GLN A 164 -3.74 5.20 -7.16
N GLU A 165 -2.97 4.69 -6.19
CA GLU A 165 -3.42 4.42 -4.83
C GLU A 165 -3.41 5.69 -3.97
N PHE A 166 -4.57 6.01 -3.41
CA PHE A 166 -4.80 7.09 -2.46
C PHE A 166 -5.00 6.48 -1.08
N ILE A 167 -4.14 6.86 -0.14
CA ILE A 167 -4.28 6.50 1.27
C ILE A 167 -5.16 7.57 1.91
N CYS A 168 -6.41 7.24 2.21
CA CYS A 168 -7.37 8.16 2.81
C CYS A 168 -8.53 7.39 3.46
N LYS A 169 -9.27 8.05 4.35
CA LYS A 169 -10.47 7.47 4.97
C LYS A 169 -11.68 8.37 4.70
N PRO A 170 -12.38 8.18 3.56
CA PRO A 170 -13.53 9.01 3.21
C PRO A 170 -14.60 8.92 4.30
N ARG A 171 -15.19 10.06 4.66
CA ARG A 171 -16.31 10.12 5.62
C ARG A 171 -17.56 9.46 5.09
N GLN A 172 -17.75 9.52 3.77
CA GLN A 172 -18.88 8.96 3.07
C GLN A 172 -18.37 8.16 1.87
N ALA A 173 -18.95 6.99 1.68
CA ALA A 173 -18.72 6.13 0.55
C ALA A 173 -20.04 5.48 0.15
N THR A 174 -20.31 5.42 -1.14
CA THR A 174 -21.53 4.79 -1.66
C THR A 174 -21.16 3.54 -2.44
N ARG A 175 -22.02 2.53 -2.38
CA ARG A 175 -21.85 1.32 -3.20
C ARG A 175 -22.29 1.63 -4.63
N MET A 176 -21.44 1.31 -5.60
CA MET A 176 -21.81 1.42 -7.01
C MET A 176 -22.77 0.30 -7.40
N THR A 177 -23.71 0.63 -8.30
CA THR A 177 -24.57 -0.35 -8.97
C THR A 177 -23.87 -0.83 -10.23
N LEU A 178 -23.12 -1.93 -10.11
CA LEU A 178 -22.46 -2.61 -11.23
C LEU A 178 -23.06 -4.01 -11.37
N SER A 179 -23.29 -4.46 -12.60
CA SER A 179 -23.59 -5.87 -12.84
C SER A 179 -22.33 -6.72 -12.58
N ALA A 180 -22.52 -8.01 -12.33
CA ALA A 180 -21.40 -8.94 -12.19
C ALA A 180 -20.52 -8.94 -13.45
N ASP A 181 -21.13 -8.95 -14.63
CA ASP A 181 -20.43 -8.93 -15.93
C ASP A 181 -19.65 -7.64 -16.14
N GLU A 182 -20.19 -6.50 -15.74
CA GLU A 182 -19.48 -5.22 -15.84
C GLU A 182 -18.25 -5.22 -14.93
N SER A 183 -18.42 -5.63 -13.67
CA SER A 183 -17.31 -5.70 -12.72
C SER A 183 -16.21 -6.66 -13.20
N ILE A 184 -16.58 -7.84 -13.70
CA ILE A 184 -15.63 -8.83 -14.23
C ILE A 184 -14.95 -8.29 -15.50
N GLY A 185 -15.70 -7.66 -16.40
CA GLY A 185 -15.16 -7.08 -17.63
C GLY A 185 -14.08 -6.03 -17.34
N ARG A 186 -14.36 -5.10 -16.43
CA ARG A 186 -13.40 -4.07 -16.00
C ARG A 186 -12.18 -4.66 -15.28
N ALA A 187 -12.38 -5.67 -14.43
CA ALA A 187 -11.30 -6.38 -13.77
C ALA A 187 -10.35 -7.06 -14.78
N ARG A 188 -10.90 -7.64 -15.86
CA ARG A 188 -10.11 -8.26 -16.94
C ARG A 188 -9.25 -7.26 -17.69
N VAL A 189 -9.76 -6.06 -17.98
CA VAL A 189 -8.97 -4.98 -18.61
C VAL A 189 -7.73 -4.65 -17.78
N HIS A 190 -7.88 -4.52 -16.46
CA HIS A 190 -6.75 -4.29 -15.57
C HIS A 190 -5.79 -5.48 -15.51
N ALA A 191 -6.32 -6.70 -15.38
CA ALA A 191 -5.49 -7.91 -15.34
C ALA A 191 -4.64 -8.07 -16.61
N GLU A 192 -5.21 -7.76 -17.77
CA GLU A 192 -4.50 -7.79 -19.05
C GLU A 192 -3.39 -6.73 -19.13
N ARG A 193 -3.66 -5.52 -18.64
CA ARG A 193 -2.64 -4.47 -18.53
C ARG A 193 -1.47 -4.91 -17.65
N LEU A 194 -1.74 -5.52 -16.50
CA LEU A 194 -0.71 -6.05 -15.61
C LEU A 194 0.08 -7.19 -16.28
N ARG A 195 -0.58 -8.06 -17.06
CA ARG A 195 0.07 -9.14 -17.81
C ARG A 195 1.08 -8.56 -18.80
N ILE A 196 0.65 -7.63 -19.65
CA ILE A 196 1.50 -6.95 -20.64
C ILE A 196 2.68 -6.25 -19.95
N GLN A 197 2.44 -5.49 -18.88
CA GLN A 197 3.50 -4.80 -18.15
C GLN A 197 4.54 -5.75 -17.56
N ARG A 198 4.11 -6.90 -17.02
CA ARG A 198 5.03 -7.93 -16.48
C ARG A 198 5.86 -8.56 -17.57
N GLU A 199 5.27 -8.84 -18.73
CA GLU A 199 5.96 -9.39 -19.89
C GLU A 199 7.00 -8.41 -20.43
N SER A 200 6.65 -7.13 -20.59
CA SER A 200 7.60 -6.08 -21.00
C SER A 200 8.75 -5.94 -20.01
N ARG A 201 8.46 -5.89 -18.70
CA ARG A 201 9.50 -5.78 -17.66
C ARG A 201 10.41 -6.99 -17.62
N LEU A 202 9.89 -8.19 -17.83
CA LEU A 202 10.69 -9.41 -17.91
C LEU A 202 11.61 -9.37 -19.15
N ALA A 203 11.09 -8.95 -20.30
CA ALA A 203 11.88 -8.80 -21.52
C ALA A 203 13.03 -7.78 -21.33
N GLU A 204 12.76 -6.64 -20.70
CA GLU A 204 13.79 -5.64 -20.37
C GLU A 204 14.87 -6.19 -19.43
N LEU A 205 14.48 -6.97 -18.41
CA LEU A 205 15.44 -7.60 -17.48
C LEU A 205 16.32 -8.63 -18.18
N ILE A 206 15.75 -9.45 -19.06
CA ILE A 206 16.48 -10.42 -19.88
C ILE A 206 17.48 -9.67 -20.79
N ALA A 207 17.02 -8.67 -21.54
CA ALA A 207 17.88 -7.88 -22.42
C ALA A 207 18.99 -7.13 -21.66
N ARG A 208 18.77 -6.75 -20.39
CA ARG A 208 19.80 -6.16 -19.54
C ARG A 208 20.82 -7.19 -19.05
N ALA A 209 20.39 -8.40 -18.72
CA ALA A 209 21.28 -9.49 -18.31
C ALA A 209 22.14 -10.01 -19.48
N GLU A 210 21.63 -9.90 -20.71
CA GLU A 210 22.32 -10.33 -21.94
C GLU A 210 23.29 -9.28 -22.51
N ARG A 211 23.33 -8.05 -21.96
CA ARG A 211 24.33 -7.06 -22.36
C ARG A 211 25.71 -7.48 -21.83
N PRO A 212 26.72 -7.68 -22.68
CA PRO A 212 28.08 -7.95 -22.22
C PRO A 212 28.57 -6.79 -21.37
N ALA A 213 29.31 -7.09 -20.31
CA ALA A 213 29.97 -6.07 -19.52
C ALA A 213 30.89 -5.27 -20.45
N GLU A 214 30.62 -3.98 -20.62
CA GLU A 214 31.56 -3.08 -21.29
C GLU A 214 32.85 -3.11 -20.47
N THR A 215 33.87 -3.75 -21.04
CA THR A 215 35.22 -3.78 -20.48
C THR A 215 35.75 -2.34 -20.46
N PRO A 216 36.24 -1.83 -19.32
CA PRO A 216 36.84 -0.50 -19.25
C PRO A 216 38.11 -0.37 -20.10
#